data_AF-A0A534XDB2-F1
#
_entry.id   AF-A0A534XDB2-F1
#
_cell.length_a   1.000
_cell.length_b   1.000
_cell.length_c   1.000
_cell.angle_alpha   90.00
_cell.angle_beta   90.00
_cell.angle_gamma   90.00
#
_symmetry.space_group_name_H-M   'P 1'
#
loop_
_entity.id
_entity.type
_entity.pdbx_description
1 polymer ?
#
loop_
_entity_poly.entity_id
_entity_poly.type
_entity_poly.pdbx_seq_one_letter_code
_entity_poly.pdbx_strand_id
1 'polypeptide(L)'
;MHDFVPWAIAGGVIGGHLMHLFLYHPEELHGPLGALQILKVWDGLSSTGGVIGGALAAVLWFRARRLRLLQYGDVLALGTAPGWAIARLGCFSVHDHPGVLTNFFLAVQFP
;
A
#
# COMPACT_ATOMS: atom_id res chain seq x y z
N MET A 1 -19.94 -0.79 -0.07
CA MET A 1 -18.58 -0.24 -0.29
C MET A 1 -18.07 0.58 0.88
N HIS A 2 -18.83 1.56 1.39
CA HIS A 2 -18.38 2.40 2.51
C HIS A 2 -17.90 1.59 3.72
N ASP A 3 -18.63 0.52 4.09
CA ASP A 3 -18.23 -0.37 5.18
C ASP A 3 -16.92 -1.14 4.94
N PHE A 4 -16.50 -1.29 3.68
CA PHE A 4 -15.29 -2.04 3.31
C PHE A 4 -14.04 -1.14 3.26
N VAL A 5 -14.20 0.14 2.90
CA VAL A 5 -13.07 1.08 2.72
C VAL A 5 -12.13 1.14 3.94
N PRO A 6 -12.63 1.25 5.20
CA PRO A 6 -11.75 1.25 6.37
C PRO A 6 -10.91 -0.03 6.50
N TRP A 7 -11.47 -1.18 6.14
CA TRP A 7 -10.76 -2.47 6.17
C TRP A 7 -9.71 -2.57 5.08
N ALA A 8 -9.99 -2.02 3.89
CA ALA A 8 -9.01 -1.94 2.81
C ALA A 8 -7.81 -1.06 3.21
N ILE A 9 -8.06 0.09 3.83
CA ILE A 9 -7.03 1.01 4.33
C ILE A 9 -6.22 0.34 5.44
N ALA A 10 -6.90 -0.23 6.45
CA ALA A 10 -6.22 -0.91 7.56
C ALA A 10 -5.37 -2.09 7.06
N GLY A 11 -5.93 -2.92 6.16
CA GLY A 11 -5.21 -4.03 5.53
C GLY A 11 -4.00 -3.55 4.73
N GLY A 12 -4.13 -2.44 4.01
CA GLY A 12 -3.02 -1.84 3.26
C GLY A 12 -1.91 -1.30 4.14
N VAL A 13 -2.24 -0.54 5.19
CA VAL A 13 -1.23 0.00 6.12
C VAL A 13 -0.52 -1.13 6.87
N ILE A 14 -1.29 -2.08 7.41
CA ILE A 14 -0.73 -3.24 8.13
C ILE A 14 0.11 -4.09 7.18
N GLY A 15 -0.41 -4.47 6.02
CA GLY A 15 0.32 -5.29 5.06
C GLY A 15 1.58 -4.60 4.52
N GLY A 16 1.50 -3.29 4.29
CA GLY A 16 2.64 -2.46 3.88
C GLY A 16 3.75 -2.47 4.92
N HIS A 17 3.40 -2.29 6.19
CA HIS A 17 4.35 -2.27 7.29
C HIS A 17 4.95 -3.65 7.57
N LEU A 18 4.12 -4.70 7.63
CA LEU A 18 4.61 -6.06 7.86
C LEU A 18 5.57 -6.51 6.74
N MET A 19 5.28 -6.16 5.48
CA MET A 19 6.19 -6.47 4.38
C MET A 19 7.49 -5.66 4.45
N HIS A 20 7.44 -4.38 4.85
CA HIS A 20 8.65 -3.59 5.13
C HIS A 20 9.52 -4.27 6.20
N LEU A 21 8.94 -4.59 7.36
CA LEU A 21 9.67 -5.20 8.47
C LEU A 21 10.21 -6.58 8.14
N PHE A 22 9.40 -7.47 7.58
CA PHE A 22 9.83 -8.86 7.42
C PHE A 22 10.69 -9.10 6.18
N LEU A 23 10.53 -8.32 5.11
CA LEU A 23 11.23 -8.57 3.84
C LEU A 23 12.30 -7.55 3.51
N TYR A 24 12.18 -6.29 3.96
CA TYR A 24 13.14 -5.24 3.60
C TYR A 24 14.08 -4.90 4.75
N HIS A 25 13.56 -4.76 5.97
CA HIS A 25 14.34 -4.34 7.15
C HIS A 25 14.12 -5.25 8.36
N PRO A 26 14.40 -6.57 8.25
CA PRO A 26 14.23 -7.52 9.36
C PRO A 26 15.11 -7.18 10.58
N GLU A 27 16.19 -6.43 10.38
CA GLU A 27 17.05 -5.92 11.45
C GLU A 27 16.32 -5.02 12.45
N GLU A 28 15.23 -4.35 12.06
CA GLU A 28 14.43 -3.51 12.98
C GLU A 28 13.73 -4.34 14.08
N LEU A 29 13.60 -5.66 13.87
CA LEU A 29 13.03 -6.59 14.86
C LEU A 29 14.05 -7.04 15.90
N HIS A 30 15.33 -6.72 15.73
CA HIS A 30 16.38 -7.13 16.67
C HIS A 30 16.46 -6.18 17.87
N GLY A 31 16.65 -6.74 19.06
CA GLY A 31 16.83 -6.02 20.32
C GLY A 31 15.63 -6.09 21.27
N PRO A 32 15.76 -5.56 22.50
CA PRO A 32 14.78 -5.74 23.57
C PRO A 32 13.41 -5.11 23.29
N LEU A 33 13.34 -4.14 22.36
CA LEU A 33 12.10 -3.46 21.96
C LEU A 33 11.69 -3.77 20.51
N GLY A 34 12.40 -4.66 19.80
CA GLY A 34 12.15 -4.93 18.37
C GLY A 34 10.74 -5.48 18.10
N ALA A 35 10.16 -6.24 19.03
CA ALA A 35 8.78 -6.71 18.92
C ALA A 35 7.74 -5.57 18.93
N LEU A 36 8.03 -4.44 19.57
CA LEU A 36 7.16 -3.26 19.54
C LEU A 36 7.15 -2.59 18.16
N GLN A 37 8.18 -2.82 17.34
CA GLN A 37 8.23 -2.28 15.99
C GLN A 37 7.05 -2.78 15.15
N ILE A 38 6.59 -4.03 15.36
CA ILE A 38 5.41 -4.61 14.68
C ILE A 38 4.14 -3.77 14.90
N LEU A 39 4.01 -3.12 16.07
CA LEU A 39 2.86 -2.28 16.41
C LEU A 39 2.97 -0.87 15.84
N LYS A 40 4.18 -0.44 15.44
CA LYS A 40 4.47 0.89 14.91
C LYS A 40 4.18 0.93 13.41
N VAL A 41 2.95 0.63 13.03
CA VAL A 41 2.49 0.53 11.63
C VAL A 41 2.66 1.81 10.78
N TRP A 42 3.01 2.93 11.41
CA TRP A 42 3.35 4.19 10.76
C TRP A 42 4.84 4.29 10.36
N ASP A 43 5.68 3.36 10.81
CA ASP A 43 7.13 3.39 10.68
C ASP A 43 7.57 2.46 9.56
N GLY A 44 7.79 3.01 8.37
CA GLY A 44 8.14 2.24 7.18
C GLY A 44 6.95 1.51 6.54
N LEU A 45 6.82 1.64 5.21
CA LEU A 45 5.72 1.07 4.43
C LEU A 45 6.21 0.59 3.07
N SER A 46 5.87 -0.65 2.72
CA SER A 46 6.06 -1.20 1.38
C SER A 46 4.80 -1.02 0.53
N SER A 47 4.92 -0.39 -0.66
CA SER A 47 3.78 -0.28 -1.60
C SER A 47 3.25 -1.64 -2.03
N THR A 48 4.14 -2.61 -2.29
CA THR A 48 3.76 -3.99 -2.63
C THR A 48 3.02 -4.66 -1.48
N GLY A 49 3.51 -4.49 -0.25
CA GLY A 49 2.83 -4.98 0.95
C GLY A 49 1.45 -4.37 1.13
N GLY A 50 1.30 -3.08 0.82
CA GLY A 50 0.02 -2.39 0.88
C GLY A 50 -1.01 -2.93 -0.12
N VAL A 51 -0.59 -3.21 -1.35
CA VAL A 51 -1.47 -3.82 -2.37
C VAL A 51 -1.89 -5.23 -1.95
N ILE A 52 -0.95 -6.05 -1.50
CA ILE A 52 -1.23 -7.43 -1.04
C ILE A 52 -2.14 -7.40 0.19
N GLY A 53 -1.85 -6.55 1.17
CA GLY A 53 -2.64 -6.39 2.39
C GLY A 53 -4.06 -5.91 2.13
N GLY A 54 -4.24 -4.92 1.24
CA GLY A 54 -5.56 -4.45 0.82
C GLY A 54 -6.35 -5.53 0.07
N ALA A 55 -5.70 -6.29 -0.82
CA ALA A 55 -6.32 -7.41 -1.52
C ALA A 55 -6.75 -8.54 -0.56
N LEU A 56 -5.90 -8.89 0.40
CA LEU A 56 -6.23 -9.86 1.43
C LEU A 56 -7.41 -9.40 2.29
N ALA A 57 -7.42 -8.13 2.70
CA ALA A 57 -8.56 -7.53 3.41
C ALA A 57 -9.85 -7.61 2.60
N ALA A 58 -9.80 -7.38 1.28
CA ALA A 58 -10.95 -7.58 0.39
C ALA A 58 -11.43 -9.04 0.42
N VAL A 59 -10.55 -10.00 0.19
CA VAL A 59 -10.91 -11.42 0.19
C VAL A 59 -11.54 -11.84 1.52
N LEU A 60 -10.90 -11.48 2.64
CA LEU A 60 -11.38 -11.84 3.98
C LEU A 60 -12.73 -11.20 4.31
N TRP A 61 -12.88 -9.89 4.06
CA TRP A 61 -14.10 -9.15 4.38
C TRP A 61 -15.32 -9.64 3.58
N PHE A 62 -15.15 -9.81 2.26
CA PHE A 62 -16.23 -10.31 1.40
C PHE A 62 -16.57 -11.78 1.73
N ARG A 63 -15.56 -12.61 2.03
CA ARG A 63 -15.78 -14.00 2.45
C ARG A 63 -16.52 -14.10 3.78
N ALA A 64 -16.16 -13.28 4.77
CA ALA A 64 -16.83 -13.23 6.07
C ALA A 64 -18.32 -12.86 5.94
N ARG A 65 -18.66 -12.03 4.95
CA ARG A 65 -20.05 -11.65 4.63
C ARG A 65 -20.75 -12.57 3.63
N ARG A 66 -20.10 -13.67 3.21
CA ARG A 66 -20.59 -14.61 2.18
C ARG A 66 -20.94 -13.93 0.84
N LEU A 67 -20.24 -12.85 0.51
CA LEU A 67 -20.38 -12.12 -0.74
C LEU A 67 -19.34 -12.60 -1.76
N ARG A 68 -19.69 -12.62 -3.05
CA ARG A 68 -18.74 -12.97 -4.12
C ARG A 68 -17.95 -11.72 -4.50
N LEU A 69 -16.69 -11.63 -4.08
CA LEU A 69 -15.79 -10.50 -4.36
C LEU A 69 -15.78 -10.08 -5.84
N LEU A 70 -15.76 -11.05 -6.75
CA LEU A 70 -15.71 -10.80 -8.20
C LEU A 70 -16.89 -9.97 -8.73
N GLN A 71 -18.06 -10.03 -8.09
CA GLN A 71 -19.22 -9.21 -8.48
C GLN A 71 -19.03 -7.72 -8.19
N TYR A 72 -18.02 -7.38 -7.40
CA TYR A 72 -17.68 -6.02 -7.01
C TYR A 72 -16.37 -5.53 -7.64
N GLY A 73 -15.75 -6.34 -8.51
CA GLY A 73 -14.48 -6.04 -9.15
C GLY A 73 -14.50 -4.70 -9.90
N ASP A 74 -15.54 -4.45 -10.71
CA ASP A 74 -15.65 -3.21 -11.50
C ASP A 74 -15.69 -1.97 -10.61
N VAL A 75 -16.45 -2.03 -9.50
CA VAL A 75 -16.55 -0.90 -8.56
C VAL A 75 -15.24 -0.70 -7.80
N LEU A 76 -14.56 -1.79 -7.42
CA LEU A 76 -13.24 -1.71 -6.81
C LEU A 76 -12.23 -1.10 -7.80
N ALA A 77 -12.23 -1.51 -9.06
CA ALA A 77 -11.34 -0.97 -10.09
C ALA A 77 -11.59 0.53 -10.33
N LEU A 78 -12.85 0.95 -10.43
CA LEU A 78 -13.21 2.36 -10.56
C LEU A 78 -12.81 3.18 -9.32
N GLY A 79 -12.90 2.60 -8.13
CA GLY A 79 -12.48 3.25 -6.89
C GLY A 79 -10.97 3.32 -6.71
N THR A 80 -10.23 2.30 -7.15
CA THR A 80 -8.77 2.25 -6.99
C THR A 80 -8.03 3.16 -7.98
N ALA A 81 -8.55 3.33 -9.19
CA ALA A 81 -7.91 4.17 -10.21
C ALA A 81 -7.57 5.61 -9.75
N PRO A 82 -8.52 6.41 -9.21
CA PRO A 82 -8.19 7.75 -8.70
C PRO A 82 -7.29 7.69 -7.46
N GLY A 83 -7.43 6.68 -6.60
CA GLY A 83 -6.54 6.47 -5.46
C GLY A 83 -5.08 6.22 -5.90
N TRP A 84 -4.89 5.46 -6.98
CA TRP A 84 -3.57 5.19 -7.55
C TRP A 84 -2.94 6.41 -8.20
N ALA A 85 -3.76 7.26 -8.85
CA ALA A 85 -3.29 8.55 -9.36
C ALA A 85 -2.75 9.44 -8.22
N ILE A 86 -3.46 9.52 -7.09
CA ILE A 86 -2.99 10.25 -5.90
C ILE A 86 -1.70 9.63 -5.35
N ALA A 87 -1.61 8.29 -5.26
CA ALA A 87 -0.40 7.62 -4.82
C ALA A 87 0.82 7.97 -5.70
N ARG A 88 0.64 8.06 -7.02
CA ARG A 88 1.69 8.46 -7.96
C ARG A 88 2.11 9.92 -7.83
N LEU A 89 1.19 10.83 -7.48
CA LEU A 89 1.55 12.20 -7.13
C LEU A 89 2.43 12.24 -5.87
N GLY A 90 2.17 11.35 -4.91
CA GLY A 90 3.02 11.15 -3.73
C GLY A 90 4.43 10.72 -4.12
N CYS A 91 4.57 9.65 -4.92
CA CYS A 91 5.87 9.19 -5.43
C CYS A 91 6.61 10.31 -6.17
N PHE A 92 5.92 11.05 -7.04
CA PHE A 92 6.50 12.18 -7.77
C PHE A 92 7.04 13.25 -6.82
N SER A 93 6.30 13.58 -5.75
CA SER A 93 6.69 14.63 -4.79
C SER A 93 7.98 14.30 -4.02
N VAL A 94 8.28 13.01 -3.83
CA VAL A 94 9.51 12.53 -3.17
C VAL A 94 10.56 12.05 -4.19
N HIS A 95 10.36 12.31 -5.48
CA HIS A 95 11.23 11.88 -6.59
C HIS A 95 11.49 10.36 -6.63
N ASP A 96 10.51 9.59 -6.19
CA ASP A 96 10.55 8.13 -6.24
C ASP A 96 10.07 7.62 -7.61
N HIS A 97 10.58 6.46 -8.02
CA HIS A 97 10.34 5.83 -9.33
C HIS A 97 10.65 6.75 -10.55
N PRO A 98 11.92 7.18 -10.74
CA PRO A 98 12.31 7.95 -11.93
C PRO A 98 11.89 7.30 -13.25
N GLY A 99 11.48 8.16 -14.18
CA GLY A 99 11.40 7.79 -15.60
C GLY A 99 12.78 7.70 -16.26
N VAL A 100 12.78 7.58 -17.58
CA VAL A 100 14.01 7.59 -18.37
C VAL A 100 14.58 9.00 -18.51
N LEU A 101 15.90 9.12 -18.63
CA LEU A 101 16.57 10.39 -18.93
C LEU A 101 16.05 10.96 -20.25
N THR A 102 15.69 12.23 -20.25
CA THR A 102 15.05 12.87 -21.39
C THR A 102 15.33 14.37 -21.42
N ASN A 103 15.37 14.93 -22.63
CA ASN A 103 15.51 16.37 -22.86
C ASN A 103 14.15 17.06 -23.09
N PHE A 104 13.04 16.40 -22.73
CA PHE A 104 11.69 16.94 -22.85
C PHE A 104 11.48 18.14 -21.91
N PHE A 105 10.65 19.12 -22.30
CA PHE A 105 10.50 20.37 -21.54
C PHE A 105 9.85 20.21 -20.15
N LEU A 106 9.17 19.09 -19.88
CA LEU A 106 8.65 18.73 -18.56
C LEU A 106 9.57 17.75 -17.81
N ALA A 107 10.80 17.54 -18.27
CA ALA A 107 11.77 16.76 -17.51
C ALA A 107 12.03 17.43 -16.16
N VAL A 108 12.05 16.62 -15.11
CA VAL A 108 12.38 17.08 -13.76
C VAL A 108 13.82 16.70 -13.48
N GLN A 109 14.66 17.71 -13.27
CA GLN A 109 16.02 17.50 -12.80
C GLN A 109 15.97 17.22 -11.30
N PHE A 110 16.40 16.02 -10.90
CA PHE A 110 16.52 15.63 -9.50
C PHE A 110 17.67 14.60 -9.32
N PRO A 111 18.22 14.45 -8.10
CA PRO A 111 17.98 15.33 -6.96
C PRO A 111 18.42 16.76 -7.26
#